data_AF-A0A1S3WKM8-F1
#
_entry.id   AF-A0A1S3WKM8-F1
#
_cell.length_a   1.000
_cell.length_b   1.000
_cell.length_c   1.000
_cell.angle_alpha   90.00
_cell.angle_beta   90.00
_cell.angle_gamma   90.00
#
_symmetry.space_group_name_H-M   'P 1'
#
loop_
_entity.id
_entity.type
_entity.pdbx_description
1 polymer ?
#
loop_
_entity_poly.entity_id
_entity_poly.type
_entity_poly.pdbx_seq_one_letter_code
_entity_poly.pdbx_strand_id
1 'polypeptide(L)'
;MTLDDMFWIWRAAEFRASANSSLLAPPLTRFLPLLPECRRDLEWCEKSKESHGPQVEMVETASAPKPPNLSETFCARDGLVPVVFPGPVSQEGCCRFTCELLKHIMYQRQQLPLPYEQLKHFYRKPSSQVEEVVEKKARAAAEASHRKCQQTLAELENIFSHLEDLFTRTLVPRVLILLGGNALSPKEFYELDLSRLASNSMDQDMSTAACLRRLFRAIFMADIFSELQALPLMGTIIMAQGHRDCGEDWFRPKLNYRVPSRGHKLTVTLSCGRSSIPATAWEDYIWFQAPVTLKGFHE
;
A
#
# COMPACT_ATOMS: atom_id res chain seq x y z
N MET A 1 -8.55 -9.16 -10.22
CA MET A 1 -8.23 -7.74 -10.43
C MET A 1 -8.22 -7.50 -11.93
N THR A 2 -8.95 -6.49 -12.40
CA THR A 2 -8.89 -6.07 -13.82
C THR A 2 -7.67 -5.17 -14.03
N LEU A 3 -7.14 -5.13 -15.25
CA LEU A 3 -6.00 -4.29 -15.64
C LEU A 3 -6.23 -2.79 -15.31
N ASP A 4 -7.48 -2.32 -15.36
CA ASP A 4 -7.83 -0.92 -15.05
C ASP A 4 -7.66 -0.55 -13.58
N ASP A 5 -7.87 -1.50 -12.66
CA ASP A 5 -7.71 -1.27 -11.22
C ASP A 5 -6.23 -1.14 -10.83
N MET A 6 -5.36 -1.82 -11.56
CA MET A 6 -3.91 -1.69 -11.44
C MET A 6 -3.42 -0.40 -12.09
N PHE A 7 -4.03 0.03 -13.19
CA PHE A 7 -3.64 1.22 -13.95
C PHE A 7 -3.76 2.51 -13.14
N TRP A 8 -4.76 2.63 -12.25
CA TRP A 8 -4.93 3.81 -11.39
C TRP A 8 -3.94 3.90 -10.22
N ILE A 9 -3.69 2.78 -9.50
CA ILE A 9 -2.67 2.72 -8.45
C ILE A 9 -1.28 3.02 -9.06
N TRP A 10 -1.09 2.63 -10.32
CA TRP A 10 0.16 2.76 -11.04
C TRP A 10 0.39 4.15 -11.67
N ARG A 11 -0.63 4.79 -12.28
CA ARG A 11 -0.49 6.16 -12.82
C ARG A 11 -0.09 7.18 -11.76
N ALA A 12 -0.55 7.02 -10.52
CA ALA A 12 -0.16 7.89 -9.42
C ALA A 12 1.34 7.75 -9.06
N ALA A 13 1.91 6.55 -9.19
CA ALA A 13 3.33 6.31 -8.98
C ALA A 13 4.19 6.75 -10.18
N GLU A 14 3.71 6.56 -11.41
CA GLU A 14 4.42 6.88 -12.65
C GLU A 14 4.55 8.41 -12.89
N PHE A 15 3.54 9.20 -12.49
CA PHE A 15 3.61 10.66 -12.57
C PHE A 15 4.79 11.24 -11.76
N ARG A 16 5.23 10.54 -10.70
CA ARG A 16 6.38 10.94 -9.87
C ARG A 16 7.72 10.52 -10.47
N ALA A 17 7.79 9.35 -11.11
CA ALA A 17 9.00 8.89 -11.79
C ALA A 17 9.38 9.78 -12.99
N SER A 18 8.38 10.27 -13.73
CA SER A 18 8.58 11.18 -14.87
C SER A 18 9.05 12.58 -14.45
N ALA A 19 8.59 13.09 -13.30
CA ALA A 19 8.98 14.40 -12.79
C ALA A 19 10.45 14.48 -12.33
N ASN A 20 11.04 13.37 -11.91
CA ASN A 20 12.43 13.30 -11.42
C ASN A 20 13.47 13.03 -12.52
N SER A 21 13.05 12.75 -13.76
CA SER A 21 13.93 12.46 -14.90
C SER A 21 14.15 13.67 -15.83
N SER A 22 13.56 14.84 -15.54
CA SER A 22 13.52 15.98 -16.46
C SER A 22 14.60 17.05 -16.23
N LEU A 23 15.75 16.68 -15.66
CA LEU A 23 16.93 17.54 -15.57
C LEU A 23 18.15 16.81 -16.14
N LEU A 24 18.20 16.63 -17.47
CA LEU A 24 19.40 16.54 -18.32
C LEU A 24 19.02 16.11 -19.75
N ALA A 25 18.78 17.08 -20.66
CA ALA A 25 19.23 17.11 -22.08
C ALA A 25 18.45 18.15 -22.94
N PRO A 26 19.05 18.70 -24.03
CA PRO A 26 18.66 19.96 -24.68
C PRO A 26 17.67 19.82 -25.87
N PRO A 27 17.22 20.92 -26.51
CA PRO A 27 16.00 20.96 -27.31
C PRO A 27 16.23 20.57 -28.78
N LEU A 28 15.27 19.84 -29.35
CA LEU A 28 15.08 19.78 -30.80
C LEU A 28 13.65 20.15 -31.17
N THR A 29 13.60 21.11 -32.10
CA THR A 29 12.49 21.86 -32.66
C THR A 29 11.62 21.07 -33.66
N ARG A 30 10.32 21.43 -33.68
CA ARG A 30 9.31 21.31 -34.77
C ARG A 30 8.92 19.86 -35.18
N PHE A 31 7.66 19.51 -35.42
CA PHE A 31 6.58 20.19 -36.14
C PHE A 31 5.19 19.78 -35.62
N LEU A 32 4.27 20.75 -35.53
CA LEU A 32 2.81 20.54 -35.50
C LEU A 32 2.30 20.08 -36.88
N PRO A 33 1.15 19.40 -36.91
CA PRO A 33 0.04 19.93 -37.70
C PRO A 33 -1.27 20.08 -36.92
N LEU A 34 -2.07 21.01 -37.43
CA LEU A 34 -3.33 21.56 -36.94
C LEU A 34 -4.51 20.57 -37.05
N LEU A 35 -5.35 20.55 -36.00
CA LEU A 35 -6.83 20.54 -35.90
C LEU A 35 -7.71 19.89 -37.01
N PRO A 36 -8.89 19.32 -36.64
CA PRO A 36 -10.09 20.16 -36.48
C PRO A 36 -10.94 19.91 -35.22
N GLU A 37 -11.59 20.99 -34.83
CA GLU A 37 -12.57 21.14 -33.77
C GLU A 37 -13.81 20.26 -33.98
N CYS A 38 -14.43 19.83 -32.88
CA CYS A 38 -15.87 19.55 -32.87
C CYS A 38 -16.45 20.00 -31.52
N ARG A 39 -17.08 21.17 -31.55
CA ARG A 39 -18.01 21.68 -30.53
C ARG A 39 -19.13 20.66 -30.27
N ARG A 40 -19.57 20.55 -29.02
CA ARG A 40 -21.00 20.50 -28.69
C ARG A 40 -21.24 21.07 -27.29
N ASP A 41 -22.15 22.04 -27.26
CA ASP A 41 -22.66 22.78 -26.12
C ASP A 41 -23.48 21.89 -25.17
N LEU A 42 -23.49 22.24 -23.87
CA LEU A 42 -24.66 22.07 -22.99
C LEU A 42 -24.47 22.93 -21.73
N GLU A 43 -25.10 24.10 -21.77
CA GLU A 43 -25.39 24.97 -20.63
C GLU A 43 -26.35 24.28 -19.66
N TRP A 44 -26.17 24.49 -18.34
CA TRP A 44 -27.29 24.47 -17.41
C TRP A 44 -27.16 25.63 -16.43
N CYS A 45 -28.18 26.48 -16.43
CA CYS A 45 -28.26 27.75 -15.73
C CYS A 45 -29.02 27.60 -14.41
N GLU A 46 -28.57 28.34 -13.39
CA GLU A 46 -29.23 28.54 -12.10
C GLU A 46 -30.68 29.01 -12.25
N LYS A 47 -31.54 28.59 -11.33
CA LYS A 47 -32.77 29.34 -11.04
C LYS A 47 -33.22 29.22 -9.60
N SER A 48 -33.03 30.32 -8.88
CA SER A 48 -33.68 30.66 -7.61
C SER A 48 -35.18 30.87 -7.81
N LYS A 49 -35.97 30.56 -6.78
CA LYS A 49 -37.31 31.14 -6.59
C LYS A 49 -37.60 31.30 -5.10
N GLU A 50 -37.82 32.56 -4.74
CA GLU A 50 -38.25 33.07 -3.44
C GLU A 50 -39.76 33.37 -3.51
N SER A 51 -40.49 33.17 -2.41
CA SER A 51 -41.82 33.77 -2.21
C SER A 51 -42.09 33.92 -0.71
N HIS A 52 -42.64 35.08 -0.32
CA HIS A 52 -42.74 35.61 1.03
C HIS A 52 -44.01 35.18 1.81
N GLY A 53 -43.83 34.93 3.13
CA GLY A 53 -44.60 35.44 4.29
C GLY A 53 -46.03 34.92 4.58
N PRO A 54 -46.55 35.01 5.84
CA PRO A 54 -46.19 35.98 6.88
C PRO A 54 -45.89 35.43 8.31
N GLN A 55 -45.47 36.37 9.17
CA GLN A 55 -44.95 36.26 10.55
C GLN A 55 -45.94 35.72 11.61
N VAL A 56 -45.42 35.21 12.75
CA VAL A 56 -45.67 35.70 14.14
C VAL A 56 -44.83 34.92 15.19
N GLU A 57 -44.32 35.70 16.17
CA GLU A 57 -43.85 35.43 17.55
C GLU A 57 -42.46 34.85 17.92
N MET A 58 -41.75 35.67 18.70
CA MET A 58 -40.56 35.43 19.53
C MET A 58 -40.86 34.52 20.74
N VAL A 59 -39.96 33.58 21.04
CA VAL A 59 -39.56 33.22 22.42
C VAL A 59 -38.09 32.75 22.44
N GLU A 60 -37.36 33.18 23.47
CA GLU A 60 -35.95 32.94 23.78
C GLU A 60 -35.62 31.50 24.22
N THR A 61 -34.32 31.20 24.19
CA THR A 61 -33.57 30.20 25.00
C THR A 61 -33.34 28.82 24.38
N ALA A 62 -32.10 28.60 23.90
CA ALA A 62 -31.19 27.54 24.35
C ALA A 62 -29.98 27.41 23.40
N SER A 63 -28.79 27.39 23.97
CA SER A 63 -27.51 27.16 23.30
C SER A 63 -27.50 25.81 22.54
N ALA A 64 -27.33 25.86 21.21
CA ALA A 64 -27.05 24.68 20.40
C ALA A 64 -25.53 24.51 20.19
N PRO A 65 -24.99 23.28 20.27
CA PRO A 65 -23.57 23.02 20.10
C PRO A 65 -23.17 23.15 18.63
N LYS A 66 -22.10 23.90 18.40
CA LYS A 66 -21.46 24.13 17.11
C LYS A 66 -21.09 22.79 16.46
N PRO A 67 -21.40 22.56 15.17
CA PRO A 67 -20.97 21.34 14.48
C PRO A 67 -19.43 21.31 14.43
N PRO A 68 -18.78 20.16 14.66
CA PRO A 68 -17.33 20.08 14.53
C PRO A 68 -16.97 20.29 13.05
N ASN A 69 -16.15 21.31 12.81
CA ASN A 69 -15.62 21.66 11.51
C ASN A 69 -14.90 20.44 10.89
N LEU A 70 -15.43 19.93 9.77
CA LEU A 70 -14.82 18.93 8.89
C LEU A 70 -13.69 19.55 8.07
N SER A 71 -12.67 20.08 8.75
CA SER A 71 -11.49 20.66 8.11
C SER A 71 -10.26 20.45 9.01
N GLU A 72 -10.05 19.23 9.47
CA GLU A 72 -8.71 18.80 9.85
C GLU A 72 -7.95 18.50 8.57
N THR A 73 -7.20 19.50 8.13
CA THR A 73 -6.11 19.33 7.18
C THR A 73 -5.20 18.23 7.73
N PHE A 74 -5.22 17.05 7.09
CA PHE A 74 -4.40 15.90 7.46
C PHE A 74 -2.92 16.32 7.51
N CYS A 75 -2.40 16.61 8.70
CA CYS A 75 -1.00 16.89 8.88
C CYS A 75 -0.28 15.54 8.99
N ALA A 76 0.10 14.97 7.84
CA ALA A 76 0.79 13.68 7.72
C ALA A 76 2.27 13.72 8.16
N ARG A 77 2.64 14.59 9.11
CA ARG A 77 4.05 14.73 9.53
C ARG A 77 4.57 13.56 10.36
N ASP A 78 3.70 12.79 10.98
CA ASP A 78 4.09 11.71 11.90
C ASP A 78 4.02 10.31 11.27
N GLY A 79 3.82 10.21 9.95
CA GLY A 79 3.72 8.92 9.27
C GLY A 79 2.48 8.11 9.66
N LEU A 80 1.45 8.75 10.23
CA LEU A 80 0.22 8.08 10.64
C LEU A 80 -0.87 8.28 9.58
N VAL A 81 -1.38 7.19 8.99
CA VAL A 81 -2.37 7.23 7.91
C VAL A 81 -3.61 6.42 8.32
N PRO A 82 -4.67 7.06 8.85
CA PRO A 82 -5.91 6.36 9.15
C PRO A 82 -6.72 6.11 7.88
N VAL A 83 -7.28 4.91 7.75
CA VAL A 83 -8.17 4.53 6.65
C VAL A 83 -9.44 3.94 7.22
N VAL A 84 -10.55 4.64 7.01
CA VAL A 84 -11.89 4.21 7.44
C VAL A 84 -12.64 3.64 6.25
N PHE A 85 -12.98 2.36 6.28
CA PHE A 85 -13.84 1.69 5.32
C PHE A 85 -15.32 1.86 5.68
N PRO A 86 -16.20 2.03 4.67
CA PRO A 86 -17.63 2.23 4.90
C PRO A 86 -18.39 0.95 5.30
N GLY A 87 -17.72 -0.21 5.24
CA GLY A 87 -18.31 -1.51 5.56
C GLY A 87 -17.26 -2.49 6.10
N PRO A 88 -17.69 -3.71 6.48
CA PRO A 88 -16.78 -4.75 6.94
C PRO A 88 -15.83 -5.22 5.83
N VAL A 89 -14.73 -5.83 6.25
CA VAL A 89 -13.70 -6.37 5.37
C VAL A 89 -13.43 -7.81 5.76
N SER A 90 -13.35 -8.68 4.77
CA SER A 90 -12.99 -10.07 4.96
C SER A 90 -11.54 -10.25 5.44
N GLN A 91 -11.29 -11.39 6.07
CA GLN A 91 -9.94 -11.81 6.46
C GLN A 91 -9.01 -11.98 5.23
N GLU A 92 -9.55 -12.50 4.13
CA GLU A 92 -8.83 -12.54 2.84
C GLU A 92 -8.47 -11.13 2.36
N GLY A 93 -9.38 -10.16 2.51
CA GLY A 93 -9.12 -8.76 2.20
C GLY A 93 -7.95 -8.20 3.01
N CYS A 94 -7.87 -8.53 4.31
CA CYS A 94 -6.76 -8.13 5.17
C CYS A 94 -5.41 -8.72 4.73
N CYS A 95 -5.39 -9.99 4.31
CA CYS A 95 -4.22 -10.61 3.69
C CYS A 95 -3.82 -9.84 2.42
N ARG A 96 -4.77 -9.56 1.53
CA ARG A 96 -4.52 -8.81 0.29
C ARG A 96 -3.97 -7.42 0.56
N PHE A 97 -4.48 -6.69 1.56
CA PHE A 97 -3.94 -5.39 1.93
C PHE A 97 -2.47 -5.49 2.34
N THR A 98 -2.14 -6.49 3.15
CA THR A 98 -0.78 -6.78 3.60
C THR A 98 0.15 -7.07 2.42
N CYS A 99 -0.24 -7.98 1.55
CA CYS A 99 0.55 -8.37 0.38
C CYS A 99 0.76 -7.21 -0.60
N GLU A 100 -0.30 -6.46 -0.92
CA GLU A 100 -0.18 -5.30 -1.82
C GLU A 100 0.65 -4.17 -1.19
N LEU A 101 0.50 -3.93 0.12
CA LEU A 101 1.30 -2.93 0.82
C LEU A 101 2.79 -3.30 0.81
N LEU A 102 3.13 -4.57 1.02
CA LEU A 102 4.50 -5.07 0.90
C LEU A 102 5.07 -4.82 -0.50
N LYS A 103 4.35 -5.21 -1.56
CA LYS A 103 4.76 -4.94 -2.95
C LYS A 103 5.00 -3.46 -3.19
N HIS A 104 4.09 -2.62 -2.70
CA HIS A 104 4.17 -1.17 -2.87
C HIS A 104 5.40 -0.58 -2.16
N ILE A 105 5.63 -0.93 -0.89
CA ILE A 105 6.79 -0.47 -0.12
C ILE A 105 8.09 -0.90 -0.79
N MET A 106 8.20 -2.16 -1.21
CA MET A 106 9.43 -2.65 -1.85
C MET A 106 9.75 -1.89 -3.13
N TYR A 107 8.75 -1.54 -3.93
CA TYR A 107 8.96 -0.70 -5.12
C TYR A 107 9.30 0.76 -4.75
N GLN A 108 8.52 1.41 -3.88
CA GLN A 108 8.73 2.81 -3.50
C GLN A 108 10.08 3.04 -2.78
N ARG A 109 10.59 2.04 -2.06
CA ARG A 109 11.91 2.08 -1.40
C ARG A 109 13.04 1.53 -2.27
N GLN A 110 12.82 1.40 -3.58
CA GLN A 110 13.84 0.99 -4.56
C GLN A 110 14.47 -0.38 -4.25
N GLN A 111 13.73 -1.26 -3.57
CA GLN A 111 14.13 -2.64 -3.31
C GLN A 111 13.76 -3.56 -4.48
N LEU A 112 12.86 -3.11 -5.36
CA LEU A 112 12.53 -3.73 -6.63
C LEU A 112 12.68 -2.68 -7.74
N PRO A 113 13.22 -3.05 -8.92
CA PRO A 113 13.42 -2.09 -10.01
C PRO A 113 12.11 -1.71 -10.71
N LEU A 114 11.11 -2.59 -10.65
CA LEU A 114 9.76 -2.37 -11.18
C LEU A 114 8.71 -2.89 -10.19
N PRO A 115 7.45 -2.44 -10.31
CA PRO A 115 6.35 -3.02 -9.55
C PRO A 115 6.30 -4.55 -9.73
N TYR A 116 6.03 -5.26 -8.65
CA TYR A 116 6.06 -6.72 -8.59
C TYR A 116 5.26 -7.41 -9.72
N GLU A 117 4.05 -6.91 -10.02
CA GLU A 117 3.23 -7.49 -11.09
C GLU A 117 3.86 -7.34 -12.48
N GLN A 118 4.60 -6.26 -12.75
CA GLN A 118 5.34 -6.09 -14.00
C GLN A 118 6.53 -7.04 -14.07
N LEU A 119 7.25 -7.22 -12.96
CA LEU A 119 8.37 -8.15 -12.88
C LEU A 119 7.95 -9.58 -13.22
N LYS A 120 6.76 -10.00 -12.77
CA LYS A 120 6.17 -11.29 -13.14
C LYS A 120 5.99 -11.48 -14.65
N HIS A 121 5.75 -10.41 -15.40
CA HIS A 121 5.60 -10.49 -16.85
C HIS A 121 6.96 -10.48 -17.55
N PHE A 122 7.86 -9.58 -17.16
CA PHE A 122 9.17 -9.43 -17.81
C PHE A 122 10.12 -10.61 -17.57
N TYR A 123 10.09 -11.23 -16.39
CA TYR A 123 11.03 -12.28 -15.99
C TYR A 123 10.42 -13.69 -16.01
N ARG A 124 9.17 -13.82 -16.49
CA ARG A 124 8.57 -15.11 -16.87
C ARG A 124 9.13 -15.51 -18.22
N LYS A 125 10.10 -16.45 -18.19
CA LYS A 125 10.80 -17.01 -19.36
C LYS A 125 9.88 -17.11 -20.59
N PRO A 126 10.18 -16.46 -21.73
CA PRO A 126 9.76 -17.00 -23.01
C PRO A 126 10.57 -18.29 -23.24
N SER A 127 9.89 -19.43 -23.24
CA SER A 127 10.44 -20.67 -23.80
C SER A 127 10.43 -20.56 -25.31
N SER A 128 11.37 -19.81 -25.90
CA SER A 128 11.58 -19.81 -27.34
C SER A 128 13.07 -19.82 -27.62
N GLN A 129 13.54 -21.01 -28.02
CA GLN A 129 14.75 -21.18 -28.79
C GLN A 129 14.58 -20.40 -30.10
N VAL A 130 15.23 -19.24 -30.26
CA VAL A 130 15.69 -18.74 -31.57
C VAL A 130 16.89 -17.82 -31.28
N GLU A 131 17.94 -18.04 -32.07
CA GLU A 131 19.13 -17.23 -32.42
C GLU A 131 19.19 -15.77 -31.92
N GLU A 132 20.34 -15.16 -31.63
CA GLU A 132 21.56 -15.18 -32.42
C GLU A 132 22.74 -14.60 -31.60
N VAL A 133 23.91 -14.70 -32.21
CA VAL A 133 25.26 -14.36 -31.78
C VAL A 133 25.42 -12.89 -31.35
N VAL A 134 26.44 -12.65 -30.53
CA VAL A 134 27.13 -11.37 -30.19
C VAL A 134 27.01 -10.91 -28.71
N GLU A 135 28.17 -10.57 -28.14
CA GLU A 135 28.47 -10.02 -26.80
C GLU A 135 28.53 -10.96 -25.58
N LYS A 136 29.64 -11.71 -25.49
CA LYS A 136 29.97 -12.71 -24.46
C LYS A 136 30.23 -12.18 -23.03
N LYS A 137 30.15 -10.86 -22.78
CA LYS A 137 30.47 -10.25 -21.47
C LYS A 137 29.29 -9.48 -20.84
N ALA A 138 28.51 -8.76 -21.65
CA ALA A 138 27.23 -8.15 -21.22
C ALA A 138 26.18 -9.22 -20.88
N ARG A 139 26.21 -10.35 -21.61
CA ARG A 139 25.32 -11.49 -21.41
C ARG A 139 25.48 -12.16 -20.03
N ALA A 140 26.70 -12.27 -19.51
CA ALA A 140 26.94 -12.91 -18.21
C ALA A 140 26.42 -12.06 -17.03
N ALA A 141 26.54 -10.73 -17.12
CA ALA A 141 25.99 -9.81 -16.12
C ALA A 141 24.45 -9.81 -16.16
N ALA A 142 23.85 -9.73 -17.35
CA ALA A 142 22.40 -9.81 -17.55
C ALA A 142 21.80 -11.17 -17.14
N GLU A 143 22.52 -12.27 -17.37
CA GLU A 143 22.09 -13.60 -16.92
C GLU A 143 22.18 -13.75 -15.39
N ALA A 144 23.21 -13.18 -14.76
CA ALA A 144 23.35 -13.19 -13.31
C ALA A 144 22.29 -12.33 -12.62
N SER A 145 21.93 -11.19 -13.22
CA SER A 145 20.92 -10.28 -12.70
C SER A 145 19.50 -10.83 -12.87
N HIS A 146 19.21 -11.46 -14.02
CA HIS A 146 17.99 -12.24 -14.24
C HIS A 146 17.81 -13.36 -13.21
N ARG A 147 18.88 -14.10 -12.86
CA ARG A 147 18.82 -15.13 -11.79
C ARG A 147 18.51 -14.54 -10.42
N LYS A 148 19.11 -13.39 -10.07
CA LYS A 148 18.81 -12.67 -8.81
C LYS A 148 17.36 -12.20 -8.76
N CYS A 149 16.84 -11.69 -9.87
CA CYS A 149 15.44 -11.32 -10.01
C CYS A 149 14.52 -12.53 -9.76
N GLN A 150 14.75 -13.65 -10.46
CA GLN A 150 13.95 -14.86 -10.30
C GLN A 150 14.00 -15.40 -8.87
N GLN A 151 15.16 -15.40 -8.22
CA GLN A 151 15.30 -15.82 -6.84
C GLN A 151 14.49 -14.92 -5.89
N THR A 152 14.59 -13.60 -6.05
CA THR A 152 13.86 -12.64 -5.21
C THR A 152 12.35 -12.74 -5.41
N LEU A 153 11.90 -12.92 -6.66
CA LEU A 153 10.48 -13.12 -6.97
C LEU A 153 9.94 -14.43 -6.35
N ALA A 154 10.71 -15.51 -6.41
CA ALA A 154 10.34 -16.78 -5.79
C ALA A 154 10.26 -16.67 -4.26
N GLU A 155 11.21 -15.95 -3.63
CA GLU A 155 11.16 -15.68 -2.18
C GLU A 155 9.94 -14.82 -1.80
N LEU A 156 9.58 -13.85 -2.64
CA LEU A 156 8.37 -13.04 -2.46
C LEU A 156 7.09 -13.86 -2.59
N GLU A 157 6.99 -14.70 -3.62
CA GLU A 157 5.86 -15.64 -3.80
C GLU A 157 5.73 -16.57 -2.60
N ASN A 158 6.86 -17.09 -2.12
CA ASN A 158 6.89 -17.93 -0.93
C ASN A 158 6.36 -17.18 0.30
N ILE A 159 6.75 -15.93 0.52
CA ILE A 159 6.21 -15.10 1.62
C ILE A 159 4.71 -14.84 1.45
N PHE A 160 4.24 -14.53 0.24
CA PHE A 160 2.81 -14.31 0.01
C PHE A 160 1.98 -15.55 0.31
N SER A 161 2.45 -16.73 -0.11
CA SER A 161 1.78 -18.01 0.21
C SER A 161 1.68 -18.24 1.72
N HIS A 162 2.77 -18.04 2.46
CA HIS A 162 2.75 -18.28 3.91
C HIS A 162 2.01 -17.17 4.68
N LEU A 163 1.94 -15.95 4.15
CA LEU A 163 1.04 -14.93 4.69
C LEU A 163 -0.42 -15.37 4.50
N GLU A 164 -0.79 -15.85 3.32
CA GLU A 164 -2.14 -16.40 3.08
C GLU A 164 -2.46 -17.52 4.09
N ASP A 165 -1.55 -18.49 4.28
CA ASP A 165 -1.73 -19.56 5.26
C ASP A 165 -1.89 -19.02 6.69
N LEU A 166 -1.03 -18.11 7.14
CA LEU A 166 -1.14 -17.49 8.47
C LEU A 166 -2.48 -16.77 8.65
N PHE A 167 -2.88 -15.98 7.65
CA PHE A 167 -4.16 -15.28 7.64
C PHE A 167 -5.35 -16.21 7.51
N THR A 168 -5.22 -17.50 7.13
CA THR A 168 -6.34 -18.46 7.24
C THR A 168 -6.42 -19.10 8.63
N ARG A 169 -5.28 -19.22 9.32
CA ARG A 169 -5.17 -19.86 10.64
C ARG A 169 -5.57 -18.97 11.79
N THR A 170 -5.35 -17.65 11.67
CA THR A 170 -5.60 -16.70 12.77
C THR A 170 -5.89 -15.31 12.25
N LEU A 171 -6.53 -14.50 13.10
CA LEU A 171 -6.63 -13.06 12.87
C LEU A 171 -5.23 -12.44 12.99
N VAL A 172 -4.99 -11.36 12.26
CA VAL A 172 -3.69 -10.69 12.29
C VAL A 172 -3.95 -9.24 12.67
N PRO A 173 -3.76 -8.83 13.94
CA PRO A 173 -4.05 -7.46 14.34
C PRO A 173 -3.02 -6.46 13.83
N ARG A 174 -1.76 -6.86 13.68
CA ARG A 174 -0.68 -5.96 13.22
C ARG A 174 0.34 -6.70 12.36
N VAL A 175 0.85 -6.01 11.35
CA VAL A 175 1.95 -6.47 10.50
C VAL A 175 3.05 -5.42 10.48
N LEU A 176 4.31 -5.85 10.51
CA LEU A 176 5.50 -5.03 10.35
C LEU A 176 6.30 -5.45 9.13
N ILE A 177 6.75 -4.45 8.38
CA ILE A 177 7.66 -4.57 7.25
C ILE A 177 8.91 -3.78 7.61
N LEU A 178 10.01 -4.47 7.87
CA LEU A 178 11.24 -3.92 8.43
C LEU A 178 12.33 -3.93 7.36
N LEU A 179 12.91 -2.77 7.02
CA LEU A 179 13.96 -2.62 6.02
C LEU A 179 15.30 -2.28 6.67
N GLY A 180 16.32 -3.07 6.32
CA GLY A 180 17.70 -2.90 6.75
C GLY A 180 17.92 -3.23 8.23
N GLY A 181 19.19 -3.36 8.64
CA GLY A 181 19.52 -3.68 10.03
C GLY A 181 19.03 -5.08 10.43
N ASN A 182 18.32 -5.17 11.56
CA ASN A 182 17.71 -6.41 12.06
C ASN A 182 16.30 -6.11 12.61
N ALA A 183 15.57 -7.15 13.02
CA ALA A 183 14.18 -7.02 13.48
C ALA A 183 13.98 -6.06 14.67
N LEU A 184 14.96 -5.92 15.57
CA LEU A 184 14.89 -5.06 16.77
C LEU A 184 15.35 -3.62 16.50
N SER A 185 16.24 -3.44 15.53
CA SER A 185 16.82 -2.15 15.15
C SER A 185 16.87 -2.03 13.61
N PRO A 186 15.70 -1.88 12.95
CA PRO A 186 15.64 -1.67 11.51
C PRO A 186 16.17 -0.27 11.16
N LYS A 187 16.59 -0.09 9.90
CA LYS A 187 16.86 1.28 9.40
C LYS A 187 15.55 2.03 9.23
N GLU A 188 14.56 1.35 8.66
CA GLU A 188 13.22 1.86 8.43
C GLU A 188 12.18 0.76 8.68
N PHE A 189 10.99 1.10 9.17
CA PHE A 189 9.90 0.14 9.27
C PHE A 189 8.52 0.77 9.04
N TYR A 190 7.63 -0.08 8.56
CA TYR A 190 6.26 0.23 8.20
C TYR A 190 5.33 -0.70 8.97
N GLU A 191 4.24 -0.16 9.44
CA GLU A 191 3.23 -0.88 10.22
C GLU A 191 1.88 -0.81 9.52
N LEU A 192 1.19 -1.96 9.49
CA LEU A 192 -0.21 -2.06 9.12
C LEU A 192 -0.99 -2.53 10.35
N ASP A 193 -1.83 -1.65 10.89
CA ASP A 193 -2.70 -1.93 12.03
C ASP A 193 -4.11 -2.30 11.54
N LEU A 194 -4.46 -3.56 11.77
CA LEU A 194 -5.71 -4.22 11.40
C LEU A 194 -6.59 -4.49 12.64
N SER A 195 -6.13 -4.13 13.84
CA SER A 195 -6.77 -4.47 15.12
C SER A 195 -8.19 -3.93 15.30
N ARG A 196 -8.58 -2.93 14.49
CA ARG A 196 -9.91 -2.30 14.51
C ARG A 196 -10.83 -2.81 13.40
N LEU A 197 -10.39 -3.81 12.63
CA LEU A 197 -11.25 -4.50 11.67
C LEU A 197 -12.01 -5.60 12.40
N ALA A 198 -13.33 -5.47 12.50
CA ALA A 198 -14.18 -6.50 13.04
C ALA A 198 -14.21 -7.71 12.09
N SER A 199 -13.64 -8.83 12.51
CA SER A 199 -13.83 -10.12 11.84
C SER A 199 -15.15 -10.73 12.34
N ASN A 200 -15.98 -11.24 11.43
CA ASN A 200 -17.27 -11.91 11.68
C ASN A 200 -18.52 -11.05 11.87
N SER A 201 -18.92 -10.29 10.86
CA SER A 201 -20.35 -10.03 10.65
C SER A 201 -20.85 -10.81 9.44
N MET A 202 -22.08 -11.33 9.50
CA MET A 202 -22.79 -11.93 8.34
C MET A 202 -23.12 -10.90 7.23
N ASP A 203 -22.65 -9.67 7.36
CA ASP A 203 -22.85 -8.62 6.38
C ASP A 203 -22.00 -8.86 5.13
N GLN A 204 -22.51 -8.44 3.98
CA GLN A 204 -21.79 -8.55 2.72
C GLN A 204 -20.48 -7.76 2.77
N ASP A 205 -19.37 -8.47 2.62
CA ASP A 205 -18.04 -7.86 2.62
C ASP A 205 -17.92 -6.84 1.48
N MET A 206 -17.25 -5.72 1.78
CA MET A 206 -16.91 -4.74 0.76
C MET A 206 -15.96 -5.35 -0.28
N SER A 207 -16.06 -4.86 -1.52
CA SER A 207 -15.09 -5.21 -2.56
C SER A 207 -13.65 -4.91 -2.10
N THR A 208 -12.82 -5.95 -2.00
CA THR A 208 -11.40 -5.84 -1.65
C THR A 208 -10.67 -4.84 -2.54
N ALA A 209 -11.02 -4.78 -3.84
CA ALA A 209 -10.45 -3.83 -4.78
C ALA A 209 -10.80 -2.37 -4.43
N ALA A 210 -12.05 -2.09 -4.02
CA ALA A 210 -12.44 -0.75 -3.59
C ALA A 210 -11.70 -0.32 -2.32
N CYS A 211 -11.52 -1.24 -1.37
CA CYS A 211 -10.76 -1.00 -0.15
C CYS A 211 -9.27 -0.74 -0.45
N LEU A 212 -8.65 -1.54 -1.33
CA LEU A 212 -7.26 -1.32 -1.79
C LEU A 212 -7.08 0.05 -2.45
N ARG A 213 -8.00 0.46 -3.35
CA ARG A 213 -7.95 1.80 -3.96
C ARG A 213 -8.02 2.90 -2.91
N ARG A 214 -8.89 2.74 -1.90
CA ARG A 214 -9.03 3.71 -0.81
C ARG A 214 -7.77 3.77 0.07
N LEU A 215 -7.21 2.62 0.42
CA LEU A 215 -5.96 2.46 1.16
C LEU A 215 -4.82 3.21 0.47
N PHE A 216 -4.54 2.86 -0.79
CA PHE A 216 -3.43 3.45 -1.52
C PHE A 216 -3.65 4.92 -1.87
N ARG A 217 -4.90 5.36 -2.07
CA ARG A 217 -5.21 6.78 -2.20
C ARG A 217 -4.85 7.54 -0.92
N ALA A 218 -5.16 6.99 0.26
CA ALA A 218 -4.82 7.64 1.53
C ALA A 218 -3.30 7.73 1.72
N ILE A 219 -2.56 6.65 1.44
CA ILE A 219 -1.09 6.62 1.50
C ILE A 219 -0.49 7.64 0.51
N PHE A 220 -1.01 7.69 -0.71
CA PHE A 220 -0.57 8.64 -1.73
C PHE A 220 -0.79 10.10 -1.30
N MET A 221 -1.98 10.43 -0.79
CA MET A 221 -2.29 11.79 -0.32
C MET A 221 -1.46 12.19 0.91
N ALA A 222 -1.03 11.23 1.72
CA ALA A 222 -0.17 11.47 2.88
C ALA A 222 1.30 11.72 2.51
N ASP A 223 1.69 11.47 1.26
CA ASP A 223 3.02 11.74 0.70
C ASP A 223 4.21 11.19 1.51
N ILE A 224 4.05 9.98 2.04
CA ILE A 224 5.01 9.34 2.96
C ILE A 224 6.32 8.91 2.28
N PHE A 225 6.30 8.65 0.98
CA PHE A 225 7.46 8.21 0.19
C PHE A 225 8.13 9.36 -0.58
N SER A 226 8.13 10.56 0.00
CA SER A 226 8.65 11.78 -0.62
C SER A 226 10.17 11.93 -0.52
N GLU A 227 10.89 10.97 0.07
CA GLU A 227 12.34 11.09 0.24
C GLU A 227 13.08 11.08 -1.10
N LEU A 228 13.91 12.10 -1.30
CA LEU A 228 14.71 12.28 -2.52
C LEU A 228 15.99 11.42 -2.53
N GLN A 229 16.40 10.89 -1.38
CA GLN A 229 17.61 10.10 -1.26
C GLN A 229 17.38 8.67 -1.74
N ALA A 230 18.13 8.25 -2.75
CA ALA A 230 18.17 6.86 -3.17
C ALA A 230 18.65 5.97 -2.01
N LEU A 231 17.86 4.94 -1.68
CA LEU A 231 18.20 4.02 -0.62
C LEU A 231 19.09 2.90 -1.14
N PRO A 232 20.05 2.41 -0.32
CA PRO A 232 20.77 1.20 -0.68
C PRO A 232 19.82 0.00 -0.70
N LEU A 233 20.21 -1.06 -1.40
CA LEU A 233 19.56 -2.35 -1.27
C LEU A 233 19.69 -2.85 0.17
N MET A 234 18.55 -3.25 0.73
CA MET A 234 18.42 -3.67 2.12
C MET A 234 17.77 -5.05 2.18
N GLY A 235 18.01 -5.73 3.30
CA GLY A 235 17.22 -6.89 3.67
C GLY A 235 15.87 -6.44 4.22
N THR A 236 14.78 -7.10 3.81
CA THR A 236 13.43 -6.87 4.32
C THR A 236 12.99 -8.06 5.16
N ILE A 237 12.57 -7.80 6.39
CA ILE A 237 12.02 -8.78 7.33
C ILE A 237 10.52 -8.50 7.49
N ILE A 238 9.71 -9.56 7.41
CA ILE A 238 8.26 -9.49 7.61
C ILE A 238 7.93 -10.09 8.96
N MET A 239 7.11 -9.38 9.73
CA MET A 239 6.55 -9.87 10.99
C MET A 239 5.05 -9.63 11.04
N ALA A 240 4.31 -10.54 11.63
CA ALA A 240 2.88 -10.41 11.84
C ALA A 240 2.52 -10.91 13.23
N GLN A 241 1.47 -10.36 13.83
CA GLN A 241 0.90 -10.93 15.04
C GLN A 241 -0.08 -12.05 14.69
N GLY A 242 -0.10 -13.09 15.52
CA GLY A 242 -1.05 -14.20 15.41
C GLY A 242 -1.34 -14.78 16.79
N HIS A 243 -2.47 -15.48 16.94
CA HIS A 243 -2.79 -16.17 18.19
C HIS A 243 -1.68 -17.18 18.53
N ARG A 244 -1.23 -17.23 19.79
CA ARG A 244 -0.11 -18.11 20.21
C ARG A 244 -0.30 -19.60 19.85
N ASP A 245 -1.56 -20.05 19.81
CA ASP A 245 -1.93 -21.43 19.53
C ASP A 245 -2.47 -21.65 18.09
N CYS A 246 -2.16 -20.75 17.15
CA CYS A 246 -2.67 -20.87 15.75
C CYS A 246 -2.05 -22.03 14.95
N GLY A 247 -1.07 -22.74 15.51
CA GLY A 247 -0.39 -23.86 14.84
C GLY A 247 0.45 -23.45 13.63
N GLU A 248 0.93 -22.21 13.60
CA GLU A 248 1.85 -21.70 12.59
C GLU A 248 3.24 -22.35 12.74
N ASP A 249 3.77 -22.90 11.65
CA ASP A 249 5.00 -23.70 11.64
C ASP A 249 6.13 -23.07 10.81
N TRP A 250 5.79 -22.23 9.82
CA TRP A 250 6.75 -21.57 8.96
C TRP A 250 7.26 -20.26 9.57
N PHE A 251 6.37 -19.36 9.98
CA PHE A 251 6.79 -18.19 10.73
C PHE A 251 7.29 -18.59 12.12
N ARG A 252 8.37 -17.95 12.58
CA ARG A 252 9.00 -18.25 13.87
C ARG A 252 8.46 -17.32 14.97
N PRO A 253 7.94 -17.86 16.09
CA PRO A 253 7.46 -17.04 17.18
C PRO A 253 8.59 -16.25 17.85
N LYS A 254 8.30 -15.01 18.24
CA LYS A 254 9.21 -14.06 18.90
C LYS A 254 8.54 -13.50 20.17
N LEU A 255 8.45 -14.33 21.20
CA LEU A 255 7.75 -14.03 22.46
C LEU A 255 8.24 -12.75 23.17
N ASN A 256 9.52 -12.44 23.04
CA ASN A 256 10.15 -11.28 23.68
C ASN A 256 10.29 -10.06 22.74
N TYR A 257 9.69 -10.12 21.55
CA TYR A 257 9.80 -9.02 20.59
C TYR A 257 9.09 -7.77 21.11
N ARG A 258 9.71 -6.63 20.88
CA ARG A 258 9.13 -5.31 21.10
C ARG A 258 9.26 -4.51 19.82
N VAL A 259 8.21 -3.78 19.47
CA VAL A 259 8.21 -2.92 18.28
C VAL A 259 9.36 -1.90 18.41
N PRO A 260 10.18 -1.71 17.37
CA PRO A 260 11.30 -0.77 17.40
C PRO A 260 10.82 0.65 17.66
N SER A 261 11.57 1.40 18.48
CA SER A 261 11.26 2.80 18.80
C SER A 261 11.91 3.82 17.83
N ARG A 262 12.70 3.34 16.87
CA ARG A 262 13.43 4.16 15.89
C ARG A 262 13.23 3.58 14.49
N GLY A 263 13.37 4.43 13.47
CA GLY A 263 13.20 4.04 12.07
C GLY A 263 11.74 3.93 11.64
N HIS A 264 10.78 4.40 12.43
CA HIS A 264 9.38 4.44 12.02
C HIS A 264 9.21 5.37 10.81
N LYS A 265 8.49 4.89 9.79
CA LYS A 265 8.16 5.65 8.58
C LYS A 265 6.67 5.80 8.36
N LEU A 266 5.91 4.74 8.64
CA LEU A 266 4.49 4.69 8.36
C LEU A 266 3.78 3.75 9.33
N THR A 267 2.64 4.18 9.85
CA THR A 267 1.60 3.29 10.38
C THR A 267 0.31 3.56 9.62
N VAL A 268 -0.20 2.55 8.93
CA VAL A 268 -1.53 2.60 8.32
C VAL A 268 -2.52 1.93 9.26
N THR A 269 -3.48 2.69 9.78
CA THR A 269 -4.49 2.16 10.72
C THR A 269 -5.81 1.97 10.01
N LEU A 270 -6.25 0.71 9.88
CA LEU A 270 -7.49 0.35 9.21
C LEU A 270 -8.62 0.22 10.21
N SER A 271 -9.79 0.74 9.85
CA SER A 271 -11.02 0.59 10.63
C SER A 271 -12.22 0.49 9.72
N CYS A 272 -13.26 -0.22 10.15
CA CYS A 272 -14.61 -0.08 9.65
C CYS A 272 -15.40 0.66 10.75
N GLY A 273 -16.31 1.58 10.42
CA GLY A 273 -16.97 2.53 11.36
C GLY A 273 -17.84 1.94 12.48
N ARG A 274 -17.43 0.82 13.07
CA ARG A 274 -18.04 0.07 14.17
C ARG A 274 -17.25 0.29 15.46
N SER A 275 -17.87 -0.09 16.58
CA SER A 275 -17.24 -0.06 17.89
C SER A 275 -15.93 -0.86 17.90
N SER A 276 -14.88 -0.27 18.46
CA SER A 276 -13.55 -0.87 18.56
C SER A 276 -13.58 -2.21 19.28
N ILE A 277 -12.85 -3.20 18.78
CA ILE A 277 -12.56 -4.44 19.50
C ILE A 277 -11.81 -4.07 20.80
N PRO A 278 -12.19 -4.63 21.97
CA PRO A 278 -11.48 -4.39 23.21
C PRO A 278 -9.99 -4.74 23.10
N ALA A 279 -9.12 -3.95 23.73
CA ALA A 279 -7.68 -4.21 23.70
C ALA A 279 -7.29 -5.58 24.27
N THR A 280 -8.11 -6.11 25.20
CA THR A 280 -7.95 -7.43 25.81
C THR A 280 -8.07 -8.59 24.80
N ALA A 281 -8.72 -8.36 23.64
CA ALA A 281 -8.87 -9.38 22.60
C ALA A 281 -7.54 -9.83 21.99
N TRP A 282 -6.48 -9.04 22.15
CA TRP A 282 -5.16 -9.29 21.55
C TRP A 282 -4.10 -9.75 22.56
N GLU A 283 -4.45 -10.04 23.82
CA GLU A 283 -3.51 -10.45 24.88
C GLU A 283 -2.79 -11.78 24.58
N ASP A 284 -3.48 -12.70 23.91
CA ASP A 284 -2.92 -14.00 23.54
C ASP A 284 -2.14 -13.99 22.22
N TYR A 285 -2.02 -12.83 21.58
CA TYR A 285 -1.36 -12.68 20.29
C TYR A 285 0.12 -12.35 20.46
N ILE A 286 0.96 -13.12 19.75
CA ILE A 286 2.41 -12.98 19.78
C ILE A 286 2.95 -12.61 18.39
N TRP A 287 4.17 -12.10 18.35
CA TRP A 287 4.85 -11.80 17.09
C TRP A 287 5.41 -13.06 16.45
N PHE A 288 5.19 -13.18 15.15
CA PHE A 288 5.72 -14.21 14.27
C PHE A 288 6.61 -13.53 13.22
N GLN A 289 7.81 -14.06 12.98
CA GLN A 289 8.77 -13.52 12.03
C GLN A 289 9.03 -14.50 10.89
N ALA A 290 9.04 -14.02 9.65
CA ALA A 290 9.43 -14.83 8.50
C ALA A 290 10.87 -15.37 8.71
N PRO A 291 11.13 -16.65 8.42
CA PRO A 291 12.45 -17.27 8.58
C PRO A 291 13.45 -16.80 7.52
N VAL A 292 12.98 -16.19 6.44
CA VAL A 292 13.79 -15.66 5.33
C VAL A 292 13.82 -14.13 5.36
N THR A 293 14.92 -13.55 4.90
CA THR A 293 15.07 -12.11 4.69
C THR A 293 15.13 -11.83 3.20
N LEU A 294 14.14 -11.10 2.69
CA LEU A 294 14.09 -10.69 1.29
C LEU A 294 15.23 -9.73 1.00
N LYS A 295 15.96 -9.94 -0.09
CA LYS A 295 17.00 -9.00 -0.51
C LYS A 295 16.49 -8.16 -1.66
N GLY A 296 16.57 -6.84 -1.52
CA GLY A 296 16.33 -5.95 -2.65
C GLY A 296 17.34 -6.19 -3.80
N PHE A 297 16.95 -5.85 -5.02
CA PHE A 297 17.83 -5.86 -6.18
C PHE A 297 17.55 -4.66 -7.10
N HIS A 298 18.58 -4.21 -7.79
CA HIS A 298 18.51 -3.22 -8.87
C HIS A 298 19.55 -3.59 -9.95
N GLU A 299 19.37 -3.05 -11.16
CA GLU A 299 20.35 -3.08 -12.26
C GLU A 299 20.58 -1.66 -12.76
#